data_AF-A0A924YFG5-F1
#
_entry.id   AF-A0A924YFG5-F1
#
_cell.length_a   1.000
_cell.length_b   1.000
_cell.length_c   1.000
_cell.angle_alpha   90.00
_cell.angle_beta   90.00
_cell.angle_gamma   90.00
#
_symmetry.space_group_name_H-M   'P 1'
#
loop_
_entity.id
_entity.type
_entity.pdbx_description
1 polymer ?
#
loop_
_entity_poly.entity_id
_entity_poly.type
_entity_poly.pdbx_seq_one_letter_code
_entity_poly.pdbx_strand_id
1 'polypeptide(L)' 'RHHAALALHESRLDVRDLGSCNGTFLNGMRLNAHHPYQVKHGDEIRCGQMVMRLFFQEQRTP' A
#
# COMPACT_ATOMS: atom_id res chain seq x y z
N ARG A 1 17.42 2.85 2.09
CA ARG A 1 16.57 2.10 3.04
C ARG A 1 15.16 2.00 2.46
N HIS A 2 14.59 0.80 2.33
CA HIS A 2 13.24 0.59 1.80
C HIS A 2 12.24 0.43 2.96
N HIS A 3 11.04 0.99 2.83
CA HIS A 3 10.03 1.00 3.91
C HIS A 3 8.90 0.02 3.63
N ALA A 4 8.25 0.17 2.48
CA ALA A 4 7.23 -0.72 1.98
C ALA A 4 7.42 -0.94 0.48
N ALA A 5 6.81 -1.99 -0.07
CA ALA A 5 6.71 -2.23 -1.50
C ALA A 5 5.24 -2.28 -1.91
N LEU A 6 4.95 -1.72 -3.09
CA LEU A 6 3.71 -1.93 -3.81
C LEU A 6 3.99 -2.89 -4.96
N ALA A 7 3.17 -3.92 -5.09
CA ALA A 7 3.28 -4.91 -6.15
C ALA A 7 1.94 -5.02 -6.88
N LEU A 8 1.94 -4.74 -8.18
CA LEU A 8 0.78 -4.91 -9.03
C LEU A 8 0.87 -6.26 -9.74
N HIS A 9 -0.11 -7.13 -9.49
CA HIS A 9 -0.25 -8.41 -10.17
C HIS A 9 -1.61 -8.46 -10.84
N GLU A 10 -1.61 -8.54 -12.17
CA GLU A 10 -2.82 -8.43 -13.00
C GLU A 10 -3.60 -7.13 -12.73
N SER A 11 -4.68 -7.21 -11.95
CA SER A 11 -5.54 -6.11 -11.54
C SER A 11 -5.56 -5.90 -10.02
N ARG A 12 -4.69 -6.60 -9.29
CA ARG A 12 -4.60 -6.55 -7.83
C ARG A 12 -3.31 -5.86 -7.40
N LEU A 13 -3.46 -4.72 -6.72
CA LEU A 13 -2.36 -4.03 -6.06
C LEU A 13 -2.26 -4.52 -4.62
N ASP A 14 -1.07 -4.97 -4.21
CA ASP A 14 -0.77 -5.31 -2.83
C ASP A 14 0.30 -4.37 -2.25
N VAL A 15 0.21 -4.08 -0.95
CA VAL A 15 1.25 -3.41 -0.16
C VAL A 15 1.86 -4.40 0.82
N ARG A 16 3.17 -4.31 1.01
CA ARG A 16 3.91 -5.08 2.02
C ARG A 16 4.91 -4.19 2.74
N ASP A 17 4.91 -4.25 4.07
CA ASP A 17 5.98 -3.66 4.88
C ASP A 17 7.29 -4.47 4.73
N LEU A 18 8.42 -3.79 4.60
CA LEU A 18 9.73 -4.42 4.37
C LEU A 18 10.59 -4.50 5.64
N GLY A 19 9.96 -4.61 6.82
CA GLY A 19 10.66 -4.58 8.11
C GLY A 19 11.01 -3.15 8.53
N SER A 20 10.09 -2.21 8.28
CA SER A 20 10.36 -0.81 8.55
C SER A 20 10.34 -0.51 10.06
N CYS A 21 11.28 0.32 10.53
CA CYS A 21 11.39 0.69 11.96
C CYS A 21 10.10 1.33 12.50
N ASN A 22 9.42 2.15 11.70
CA ASN A 22 8.22 2.87 12.13
C ASN A 22 6.90 2.20 11.70
N GLY A 23 6.99 1.05 11.00
CA GLY A 23 5.85 0.33 10.47
C GLY A 23 5.20 0.97 9.24
N THR A 24 4.42 0.15 8.54
CA THR A 24 3.49 0.56 7.49
C THR A 24 2.07 0.29 7.97
N PHE A 25 1.13 1.15 7.58
CA PHE A 25 -0.28 1.03 7.92
C PHE A 25 -1.14 1.13 6.67
N LEU A 26 -2.23 0.36 6.63
CA LEU A 26 -3.29 0.45 5.62
C LEU A 26 -4.59 0.82 6.34
N ASN A 27 -5.19 1.96 6.00
CA ASN A 27 -6.40 2.49 6.64
C ASN A 27 -6.31 2.50 8.19
N GLY A 28 -5.15 2.89 8.72
CA GLY A 28 -4.88 2.93 10.16
C GLY A 28 -4.48 1.58 10.79
N MET A 29 -4.67 0.46 10.10
CA MET A 29 -4.25 -0.86 10.57
C MET A 29 -2.75 -1.08 10.29
N ARG A 30 -1.97 -1.40 11.33
CA ARG A 30 -0.54 -1.72 11.17
C ARG A 30 -0.39 -3.07 10.45
N LEU A 31 0.46 -3.11 9.44
CA LEU A 31 0.73 -4.31 8.66
C LEU A 31 1.76 -5.20 9.36
N ASN A 32 1.61 -6.52 9.22
CA ASN A 32 2.68 -7.45 9.56
C ASN A 32 3.80 -7.34 8.52
N ALA A 33 5.05 -7.29 9.00
CA ALA A 33 6.22 -7.25 8.13
C ALA A 33 6.23 -8.44 7.16
N HIS A 34 6.57 -8.18 5.91
CA HIS A 34 6.62 -9.19 4.85
C HIS A 34 5.31 -9.98 4.66
N HIS A 35 4.15 -9.46 5.06
CA HIS A 35 2.85 -9.99 4.63
C HIS A 35 2.22 -9.06 3.59
N PRO A 36 1.73 -9.57 2.44
CA PRO A 36 1.06 -8.74 1.44
C PRO A 36 -0.39 -8.46 1.86
N TYR A 37 -0.83 -7.22 1.72
CA TYR A 37 -2.19 -6.78 1.97
C TYR A 37 -2.74 -6.10 0.72
N GLN A 38 -3.95 -6.48 0.31
CA GLN A 38 -4.59 -5.88 -0.86
C GLN A 38 -4.92 -4.41 -0.61
N VAL A 39 -4.56 -3.58 -1.58
CA VAL A 39 -4.90 -2.15 -1.64
C VAL A 39 -6.07 -1.97 -2.59
N LYS A 40 -7.07 -1.21 -2.15
CA LYS A 40 -8.27 -0.87 -2.91
C LYS A 40 -8.26 0.60 -3.30
N HIS A 41 -9.12 0.94 -4.25
CA HIS A 41 -9.34 2.33 -4.65
C HIS A 41 -9.77 3.17 -3.43
N GLY A 42 -9.08 4.28 -3.20
CA GLY A 42 -9.34 5.21 -2.11
C GLY A 42 -8.60 4.88 -0.80
N ASP A 43 -7.91 3.74 -0.72
CA ASP A 43 -7.20 3.34 0.50
C ASP A 43 -6.07 4.29 0.88
N GLU A 44 -5.88 4.46 2.18
CA GLU A 44 -4.79 5.22 2.76
C GLU A 44 -3.65 4.30 3.18
N ILE A 45 -2.44 4.59 2.71
CA ILE A 45 -1.20 3.92 3.14
C ILE A 45 -0.36 4.94 3.90
N ARG A 46 0.08 4.55 5.10
CA ARG A 46 0.99 5.35 5.91
C ARG A 46 2.30 4.62 6.15
N CYS A 47 3.41 5.25 5.76
CA CYS A 47 4.78 4.79 6.00
C CYS A 47 5.43 5.68 7.07
N GLY A 48 5.44 5.23 8.33
CA GLY A 48 5.86 6.09 9.44
C GLY A 48 4.96 7.33 9.58
N GLN A 49 5.50 8.52 9.28
CA GLN A 49 4.76 9.78 9.30
C GLN A 49 4.27 10.24 7.91
N MET A 50 4.68 9.56 6.85
CA MET A 50 4.23 9.86 5.49
C MET A 50 2.88 9.19 5.23
N VAL A 51 1.86 9.96 4.82
CA VAL A 51 0.52 9.47 4.49
C VAL A 51 0.24 9.68 3.01
N MET A 52 -0.29 8.65 2.35
CA MET A 52 -0.65 8.66 0.92
C MET A 52 -2.04 8.03 0.77
N ARG A 53 -2.87 8.58 -0.13
CA ARG A 53 -4.11 7.93 -0.57
C ARG A 53 -3.96 7.50 -2.02
N LEU A 54 -4.36 6.27 -2.32
CA LEU A 54 -4.23 5.70 -3.66
C LEU A 54 -5.58 5.70 -4.36
N PHE A 55 -5.62 6.24 -5.58
CA PHE A 55 -6.79 6.23 -6.43
C PHE A 55 -6.45 5.53 -7.75
N PHE A 56 -7.22 4.50 -8.09
CA PHE A 56 -7.11 3.83 -9.40
C PHE A 56 -7.95 4.59 -10.41
N GLN A 57 -7.34 4.96 -11.53
CA GLN A 57 -8.05 5.54 -12.66
C GLN A 57 -8.46 4.40 -13.58
N GLU A 58 -9.76 4.24 -13.81
CA GLU A 58 -10.23 3.43 -14.92
C GLU A 58 -9.81 4.13 -16.21
N GLN A 59 -9.03 3.46 -17.05
CA GLN A 59 -8.78 3.91 -18.40
C GLN A 59 -10.12 3.85 -19.13
N ARG A 60 -10.81 5.00 -19.24
CA ARG A 60 -11.95 5.14 -20.14
C ARG A 60 -11.38 5.05 -21.55
N THR A 61 -11.42 3.86 -22.15
CA THR A 61 -11.16 3.71 -23.58
C THR A 61 -12.23 4.53 -24.31
N PRO A 62 -11.86 5.45 -25.22
CA PRO A 62 -12.82 6.25 -25.97
C PRO A 62 -13.73 5.40 -26.85
#